data_AF-A0A9D8ET20-F1
#
_entry.id   AF-A0A9D8ET20-F1
#
_cell.length_a   1.000
_cell.length_b   1.000
_cell.length_c   1.000
_cell.angle_alpha   90.00
_cell.angle_beta   90.00
_cell.angle_gamma   90.00
#
_symmetry.space_group_name_H-M   'P 1'
#
loop_
_entity.id
_entity.type
_entity.pdbx_description
1 polymer ?
#
loop_
_entity_poly.entity_id
_entity_poly.type
_entity_poly.pdbx_seq_one_letter_code
_entity_poly.pdbx_strand_id
1 'polypeptide(L)'
;MDALELIDKMEELISKSRKIPFSSNFIINENEIYEILDELKSVIPEEFKQARWIVKERENMLEEAKRQAVKIIKDAEEKAENMLSENEIMKK
;
A
#
# COMPACT_ATOMS: atom_id res chain seq x y z
N MET A 1 3.91 -12.88 12.14
CA MET A 1 4.69 -13.26 10.96
C MET A 1 4.08 -12.58 9.76
N ASP A 2 4.87 -12.17 8.79
CA ASP A 2 4.32 -11.73 7.50
C ASP A 2 3.97 -12.94 6.61
N ALA A 3 3.29 -12.70 5.49
CA ALA A 3 2.89 -13.80 4.62
C ALA A 3 4.08 -14.60 4.06
N LEU A 4 5.26 -13.97 3.89
CA LEU A 4 6.46 -14.62 3.37
C LEU A 4 7.09 -15.54 4.41
N GLU A 5 7.20 -15.10 5.66
CA GLU A 5 7.68 -15.92 6.77
C GLU A 5 6.82 -17.18 6.97
N LEU A 6 5.50 -17.07 6.76
CA LEU A 6 4.58 -18.22 6.83
C LEU A 6 4.78 -19.19 5.66
N ILE A 7 5.07 -18.69 4.47
CA ILE A 7 5.42 -19.51 3.30
C ILE A 7 6.74 -20.23 3.55
N ASP A 8 7.77 -19.54 4.04
CA ASP A 8 9.07 -20.14 4.35
C ASP A 8 8.93 -21.26 5.39
N LYS A 9 8.09 -21.04 6.42
CA LYS A 9 7.79 -22.05 7.44
C LYS A 9 7.06 -23.27 6.86
N MET A 10 6.13 -23.05 5.92
CA MET A 10 5.48 -24.13 5.18
C MET A 10 6.47 -24.92 4.31
N GLU A 11 7.39 -24.24 3.63
CA GLU A 11 8.45 -24.89 2.84
C GLU A 11 9.39 -25.72 3.73
N GLU A 12 9.75 -25.19 4.91
CA GLU A 12 10.57 -25.90 5.88
C GLU A 12 9.86 -27.16 6.41
N LEU A 13 8.57 -27.04 6.72
CA LEU A 13 7.72 -28.16 7.15
C LEU A 13 7.69 -29.27 6.09
N ILE A 14 7.51 -28.90 4.81
CA ILE A 14 7.53 -29.84 3.69
C ILE A 14 8.93 -30.44 3.51
N SER A 15 9.99 -29.65 3.62
CA SER A 15 11.37 -30.11 3.47
C SER A 15 11.78 -31.13 4.54
N LYS A 16 11.35 -30.92 5.78
CA LYS A 16 11.61 -31.84 6.91
C LYS A 16 10.69 -33.06 6.95
N SER A 17 9.64 -33.07 6.12
CA SER A 17 8.65 -34.13 6.11
C SER A 17 9.20 -35.46 5.59
N ARG A 18 8.67 -36.58 6.10
CA ARG A 18 9.18 -37.90 5.73
C ARG A 18 8.64 -38.30 4.37
N LYS A 19 9.51 -38.47 3.37
CA LYS A 19 9.12 -38.99 2.05
C LYS A 19 8.69 -40.46 2.14
N ILE A 20 7.60 -40.80 1.46
CA ILE A 20 7.10 -42.18 1.36
C ILE A 20 7.92 -42.95 0.31
N PRO A 21 8.56 -44.10 0.64
CA PRO A 21 9.35 -44.88 -0.31
C PRO A 21 8.57 -45.24 -1.58
N PHE A 22 9.26 -45.23 -2.73
CA PHE A 22 8.68 -45.53 -4.04
C PHE A 22 7.52 -44.60 -4.47
N SER A 23 7.38 -43.42 -3.85
CA SER A 23 6.39 -42.40 -4.25
C SER A 23 6.98 -40.99 -4.25
N SER A 24 6.23 -40.05 -4.83
CA SER A 24 6.51 -38.60 -4.75
C SER A 24 5.84 -37.93 -3.54
N ASN A 25 5.17 -38.69 -2.67
CA ASN A 25 4.37 -38.17 -1.58
C ASN A 25 5.18 -38.04 -0.29
N PHE A 26 4.73 -37.13 0.59
CA PHE A 26 5.34 -36.83 1.87
C PHE A 26 4.32 -37.02 3.01
N ILE A 27 4.81 -37.40 4.20
CA ILE A 27 4.03 -37.51 5.43
C ILE A 27 4.19 -36.20 6.21
N ILE A 28 3.10 -35.46 6.34
CA ILE A 28 3.05 -34.16 7.02
C ILE A 28 2.01 -34.24 8.15
N ASN A 29 2.25 -33.51 9.24
CA ASN A 29 1.25 -33.33 10.29
C ASN A 29 0.12 -32.42 9.78
N GLU A 30 -1.08 -32.96 9.71
CA GLU A 30 -2.27 -32.27 9.22
C GLU A 30 -2.58 -30.98 10.02
N ASN A 31 -2.47 -31.02 11.35
CA ASN A 31 -2.78 -29.85 12.18
C ASN A 31 -1.79 -28.71 11.94
N GLU A 32 -0.50 -29.04 11.83
CA GLU A 32 0.57 -28.04 11.67
C GLU A 32 0.47 -27.30 10.33
N ILE A 33 0.13 -28.00 9.24
CA ILE A 33 -0.09 -27.34 7.94
C ILE A 33 -1.37 -26.48 7.95
N TYR A 34 -2.44 -26.92 8.60
CA TYR A 34 -3.67 -26.12 8.68
C TYR A 34 -3.49 -24.87 9.54
N GLU A 35 -2.72 -24.93 10.63
CA GLU A 35 -2.39 -23.75 11.43
C GLU A 35 -1.66 -22.70 10.59
N ILE A 36 -0.65 -23.10 9.81
CA ILE A 36 0.08 -22.18 8.91
C ILE A 36 -0.87 -21.60 7.85
N LEU A 37 -1.73 -22.43 7.26
CA LEU A 37 -2.70 -21.98 6.25
C LEU A 37 -3.72 -20.98 6.81
N ASP A 38 -4.19 -21.18 8.03
CA ASP A 38 -5.16 -20.27 8.65
C ASP A 38 -4.50 -18.96 9.08
N GLU A 39 -3.26 -18.99 9.55
CA GLU A 39 -2.48 -17.77 9.82
C GLU A 39 -2.25 -17.00 8.51
N LEU A 40 -1.89 -17.69 7.42
CA LEU A 40 -1.68 -17.07 6.10
C LEU A 40 -2.96 -16.41 5.56
N LYS A 41 -4.11 -17.09 5.71
CA LYS A 41 -5.42 -16.52 5.36
C LYS A 41 -5.78 -15.29 6.19
N SER A 42 -5.26 -15.16 7.41
CA SER A 42 -5.51 -14.01 8.26
C SER A 42 -4.63 -12.80 7.90
N VAL A 43 -3.39 -13.05 7.50
CA VAL A 43 -2.38 -12.01 7.21
C VAL A 43 -2.58 -11.39 5.83
N ILE A 44 -2.77 -12.22 4.80
CA ILE A 44 -2.88 -11.76 3.41
C ILE A 44 -3.97 -10.67 3.20
N PRO A 45 -5.21 -10.82 3.71
CA PRO A 45 -6.24 -9.79 3.54
C PRO A 45 -5.87 -8.44 4.16
N GLU A 46 -5.15 -8.45 5.29
CA GLU A 46 -4.72 -7.25 5.98
C GLU A 46 -3.61 -6.53 5.21
N GLU A 47 -2.62 -7.27 4.71
CA GLU A 47 -1.57 -6.72 3.83
C GLU A 47 -2.17 -6.09 2.57
N PHE A 48 -3.14 -6.76 1.93
CA PHE A 48 -3.86 -6.21 0.78
C PHE A 48 -4.65 -4.95 1.13
N LYS A 49 -5.26 -4.89 2.32
CA LYS A 49 -5.99 -3.72 2.79
C LYS A 49 -5.04 -2.55 3.02
N GLN A 50 -3.89 -2.78 3.62
CA GLN A 50 -2.84 -1.78 3.79
C GLN A 50 -2.32 -1.28 2.45
N ALA A 51 -2.02 -2.18 1.51
CA ALA A 51 -1.59 -1.80 0.17
C ALA A 51 -2.61 -0.92 -0.55
N ARG A 52 -3.91 -1.30 -0.52
CA ARG A 52 -5.00 -0.49 -1.06
C ARG A 52 -5.10 0.88 -0.38
N TRP A 53 -4.93 0.93 0.94
CA TRP A 53 -4.96 2.18 1.69
C TRP A 53 -3.81 3.10 1.29
N ILE A 54 -2.58 2.58 1.17
CA ILE A 54 -1.40 3.35 0.74
C ILE A 54 -1.62 3.94 -0.66
N VAL A 55 -2.14 3.15 -1.60
CA VAL A 55 -2.43 3.62 -2.96
C VAL A 55 -3.46 4.74 -2.93
N LYS A 56 -4.55 4.57 -2.19
CA LYS A 56 -5.60 5.58 -2.03
C LYS A 56 -5.06 6.86 -1.39
N GLU A 57 -4.23 6.74 -0.36
CA GLU A 57 -3.67 7.90 0.33
C GLU A 57 -2.71 8.69 -0.57
N ARG A 58 -1.92 7.98 -1.38
CA ARG A 58 -1.08 8.62 -2.40
C ARG A 58 -1.91 9.40 -3.42
N GLU A 59 -3.04 8.85 -3.87
CA GLU A 59 -3.97 9.56 -4.77
C GLU A 59 -4.54 10.82 -4.11
N ASN A 60 -5.00 10.72 -2.86
CA ASN A 60 -5.50 11.87 -2.09
C ASN A 60 -4.43 12.97 -1.96
N MET A 61 -3.21 12.60 -1.60
CA MET A 61 -2.08 13.54 -1.48
C MET A 61 -1.80 14.25 -2.81
N LEU A 62 -1.83 13.53 -3.93
CA LEU A 62 -1.62 14.11 -5.26
C LEU A 62 -2.74 15.08 -5.65
N GLU A 63 -3.99 14.75 -5.32
CA GLU A 63 -5.13 15.63 -5.59
C GLU A 63 -5.04 16.92 -4.76
N GLU A 64 -4.71 16.80 -3.47
CA GLU A 64 -4.54 17.95 -2.59
C GLU A 64 -3.39 18.86 -3.06
N ALA A 65 -2.25 18.29 -3.44
CA ALA A 65 -1.13 19.05 -3.99
C ALA A 65 -1.53 19.83 -5.27
N LYS A 66 -2.33 19.22 -6.16
CA LYS A 66 -2.86 19.91 -7.35
C LYS A 66 -3.80 21.05 -6.98
N ARG A 67 -4.70 20.85 -6.02
CA ARG A 67 -5.60 21.92 -5.53
C ARG A 67 -4.83 23.08 -4.94
N GLN A 68 -3.80 22.81 -4.13
CA GLN A 68 -2.95 23.83 -3.56
C GLN A 68 -2.18 24.60 -4.64
N ALA A 69 -1.64 23.92 -5.66
CA ALA A 69 -0.96 24.58 -6.77
C ALA A 69 -1.89 25.54 -7.53
N VAL A 70 -3.12 25.10 -7.85
CA VAL A 70 -4.13 25.95 -8.50
C VAL A 70 -4.47 27.17 -7.63
N LYS A 71 -4.63 26.97 -6.32
CA LYS A 71 -4.90 28.06 -5.38
C LYS A 71 -3.76 29.08 -5.37
N ILE A 72 -2.51 28.63 -5.32
CA ILE A 72 -1.33 29.51 -5.32
C ILE A 72 -1.28 30.36 -6.59
N ILE A 73 -1.54 29.76 -7.76
CA ILE A 73 -1.57 30.49 -9.04
C ILE A 73 -2.67 31.55 -9.01
N LYS A 74 -3.88 31.17 -8.61
CA LYS A 74 -5.02 32.10 -8.53
C LYS A 74 -4.75 33.27 -7.58
N ASP A 75 -4.20 32.98 -6.39
CA ASP A 75 -3.87 34.00 -5.40
C ASP A 75 -2.75 34.95 -5.93
N ALA A 76 -1.85 34.45 -6.78
CA ALA A 76 -0.82 35.28 -7.42
C ALA A 76 -1.38 36.15 -8.54
N GLU A 77 -2.29 35.62 -9.37
CA GLU A 77 -3.00 36.38 -10.41
C GLU A 77 -3.83 37.51 -9.80
N GLU A 78 -4.61 37.22 -8.75
CA GLU A 78 -5.43 38.23 -8.06
C GLU A 78 -4.56 39.34 -7.44
N LYS A 79 -3.41 39.00 -6.86
CA LYS A 79 -2.45 40.00 -6.36
C LYS A 79 -1.90 40.87 -7.49
N ALA A 80 -1.56 40.27 -8.64
CA ALA A 80 -1.05 41.01 -9.78
C ALA A 80 -2.08 42.00 -10.33
N GLU A 81 -3.35 41.58 -10.46
CA GLU A 81 -4.45 42.45 -10.90
C GLU A 81 -4.68 43.63 -9.93
N ASN A 82 -4.65 43.37 -8.62
CA ASN A 82 -4.78 44.41 -7.61
C ASN A 82 -3.63 45.43 -7.68
N MET A 83 -2.37 44.97 -7.83
CA MET A 83 -1.21 45.86 -7.96
C MET A 83 -1.24 46.73 -9.23
N LEU A 84 -1.78 46.22 -10.33
CA LEU A 84 -1.98 46.99 -11.56
C LEU A 84 -3.06 48.06 -11.36
N SER A 85 -4.19 47.68 -10.76
CA SER A 85 -5.30 48.59 -10.47
C SER A 85 -4.89 49.75 -9.56
N GLU A 86 -4.12 49.47 -8.50
CA GLU A 86 -3.57 50.49 -7.60
C GLU A 86 -2.62 51.47 -8.33
N ASN A 87 -1.77 50.96 -9.24
CA ASN A 87 -0.86 51.80 -10.03
C ASN A 87 -1.58 52.68 -11.05
N GLU A 88 -2.67 52.22 -11.65
CA GLU A 88 -3.47 53.02 -12.58
C GLU A 88 -4.22 54.15 -11.87
N ILE A 89 -4.68 53.92 -10.64
CA ILE A 89 -5.34 54.95 -9.82
C ILE A 89 -4.34 56.05 -9.40
N MET A 90 -3.08 55.72 -9.11
CA MET A 90 -2.06 56.71 -8.73
C MET A 90 -1.54 57.59 -9.88
N LYS A 91 -1.82 57.24 -11.14
CA LYS A 91 -1.36 58.00 -12.33
C LYS A 91 -2.40 58.97 -12.90
N LYS A 92 -3.61 59.00 -12.37
CA LYS A 92 -4.68 59.96 -12.73
C LYS A 92 -4.74 61.10 -11.73
#